data_AF-A0A9N9AKB3-F1
#
_entry.id   AF-A0A9N9AKB3-F1
#
_cell.length_a   1.000
_cell.length_b   1.000
_cell.length_c   1.000
_cell.angle_alpha   90.00
_cell.angle_beta   90.00
_cell.angle_gamma   90.00
#
_symmetry.space_group_name_H-M   'P 1'
#
loop_
_entity.id
_entity.type
_entity.pdbx_description
1 polymer ?
#
loop_
_entity_poly.entity_id
_entity_poly.type
_entity_poly.pdbx_seq_one_letter_code
_entity_poly.pdbx_strand_id
1 'polypeptide(L)'
;MSFSTNFELVRLIKTCYGIDVTKYRSKRTGLSVVHIDVEGPLVNGYFVLATEAHDDDGCPHTLEHLVFLGSELYPYKGVLDMLASRALSQGTNAWTDTDNTCYTITTVGNEGFLNLLPIYVDHILYPTLTDSGYVTEVHHINGKGEDAGVLYYSFY
;
A
#
# COMPACT_ATOMS: atom_id res chain seq x y z
N MET A 1 28.11 -13.21 17.98
CA MET A 1 26.93 -13.63 17.19
C MET A 1 26.88 -12.77 15.95
N SER A 2 27.07 -13.35 14.77
CA SER A 2 26.90 -12.64 13.50
C SER A 2 25.40 -12.54 13.22
N PHE A 3 24.84 -11.33 13.26
CA PHE A 3 23.47 -11.10 12.79
C PHE A 3 23.48 -11.26 11.27
N SER A 4 23.07 -12.41 10.75
CA SER A 4 22.80 -12.52 9.32
C SER A 4 21.56 -11.69 9.02
N THR A 5 21.70 -10.62 8.24
CA THR A 5 20.55 -9.86 7.76
C THR A 5 19.72 -10.75 6.83
N ASN A 6 18.40 -10.75 7.01
CA ASN A 6 17.47 -11.51 6.14
C ASN A 6 17.43 -10.97 4.70
N PHE A 7 18.02 -9.80 4.49
CA PHE A 7 18.17 -9.14 3.20
C PHE A 7 19.63 -9.14 2.75
N GLU A 8 19.85 -9.36 1.45
CA GLU A 8 21.13 -9.17 0.79
C GLU A 8 21.12 -7.91 -0.08
N LEU A 9 22.24 -7.20 -0.12
CA LEU A 9 22.45 -6.10 -1.06
C LEU A 9 22.64 -6.70 -2.47
N VAL A 10 21.73 -6.36 -3.38
CA VAL A 10 21.78 -6.78 -4.78
C VAL A 10 22.56 -5.78 -5.61
N ARG A 11 22.35 -4.48 -5.37
CA ARG A 11 22.96 -3.41 -6.18
C ARG A 11 23.03 -2.09 -5.41
N LEU A 12 24.13 -1.38 -5.61
CA LEU A 12 24.29 0.04 -5.27
C LEU A 12 24.47 0.81 -6.57
N ILE A 13 23.68 1.86 -6.77
CA ILE A 13 23.74 2.75 -7.93
C ILE A 13 24.03 4.16 -7.42
N LYS A 14 25.15 4.73 -7.84
CA LYS A 14 25.48 6.13 -7.57
C LYS A 14 24.92 7.01 -8.69
N THR A 15 24.08 7.96 -8.35
CA THR A 15 23.51 8.89 -9.34
C THR A 15 24.42 10.10 -9.54
N CYS A 16 24.31 10.76 -10.70
CA CYS A 16 25.02 12.02 -10.96
C CYS A 16 24.52 13.19 -10.09
N TYR A 17 23.40 13.00 -9.36
CA TYR A 17 22.81 13.97 -8.44
C TYR A 17 23.32 13.82 -7.00
N GLY A 18 24.28 12.93 -6.75
CA GLY A 18 24.84 12.69 -5.42
C GLY A 18 23.94 11.86 -4.49
N ILE A 19 22.90 11.24 -5.03
CA ILE A 19 21.98 10.37 -4.29
C ILE A 19 22.36 8.91 -4.59
N ASP A 20 22.54 8.11 -3.54
CA ASP A 20 22.82 6.69 -3.65
C ASP A 20 21.51 5.88 -3.58
N VAL A 21 21.32 5.01 -4.56
CA VAL A 21 20.18 4.09 -4.63
C VAL A 21 20.66 2.68 -4.31
N THR A 22 20.09 2.07 -3.27
CA THR A 22 20.43 0.72 -2.84
C THR A 22 19.24 -0.23 -3.04
N LYS A 23 19.49 -1.38 -3.68
CA LYS A 23 18.50 -2.43 -3.85
C LYS A 23 18.89 -3.64 -3.01
N TYR A 24 17.97 -4.09 -2.18
CA TYR A 24 18.06 -5.28 -1.37
C TYR A 24 17.06 -6.34 -1.82
N ARG A 25 17.35 -7.61 -1.51
CA ARG A 25 16.43 -8.72 -1.72
C ARG A 25 16.36 -9.61 -0.48
N SER A 26 15.15 -9.96 -0.07
CA SER A 26 14.91 -10.93 0.99
C SER A 26 15.36 -12.31 0.54
N LYS A 27 16.24 -12.96 1.31
CA LYS A 27 16.70 -14.33 1.04
C LYS A 27 15.59 -15.37 1.24
N ARG A 28 14.58 -15.03 2.03
CA ARG A 28 13.47 -15.93 2.39
C ARG A 28 12.31 -15.86 1.40
N THR A 29 11.92 -14.64 1.01
CA THR A 29 10.69 -14.41 0.24
C THR A 29 10.95 -13.91 -1.17
N GLY A 30 12.17 -13.47 -1.48
CA GLY A 30 12.49 -12.83 -2.76
C GLY A 30 12.01 -11.38 -2.88
N LEU A 31 11.30 -10.83 -1.87
CA LEU A 31 10.86 -9.44 -1.82
C LEU A 31 12.02 -8.49 -2.09
N SER A 32 11.83 -7.55 -3.01
CA SER A 32 12.80 -6.52 -3.32
C SER A 32 12.47 -5.24 -2.55
N VAL A 33 13.50 -4.61 -1.97
CA VAL A 33 13.40 -3.31 -1.31
C VAL A 33 14.38 -2.37 -1.97
N VAL A 34 13.90 -1.21 -2.41
CA VAL A 34 14.76 -0.13 -2.92
C VAL A 34 14.75 0.98 -1.88
N HIS A 35 15.94 1.34 -1.41
CA HIS A 35 16.14 2.40 -0.43
C HIS A 35 16.95 3.52 -1.07
N ILE A 36 16.41 4.73 -0.96
CA ILE A 36 17.00 5.97 -1.46
C ILE A 36 17.08 6.91 -0.27
N ASP A 37 18.31 7.23 0.15
CA ASP A 37 18.54 8.13 1.27
C ASP A 37 18.66 9.56 0.74
N VAL A 38 17.67 10.39 1.08
CA VAL A 38 17.60 11.79 0.66
C VAL A 38 17.34 12.64 1.90
N GLU A 39 18.14 13.68 2.07
CA GLU A 39 17.94 14.62 3.17
C GLU A 39 16.62 15.36 3.02
N GLY A 40 15.75 15.24 4.03
CA GLY A 40 14.46 15.89 4.03
C GLY A 40 13.60 15.47 5.23
N PRO A 41 12.52 16.21 5.51
CA PRO A 41 11.63 15.91 6.63
C PRO A 41 10.61 14.81 6.29
N LEU A 42 10.51 14.40 5.02
CA LEU A 42 9.49 13.48 4.52
C LEU A 42 10.08 12.11 4.24
N VAL A 43 9.30 11.08 4.56
CA VAL A 43 9.58 9.70 4.16
C VAL A 43 8.46 9.24 3.25
N ASN A 44 8.81 8.74 2.07
CA ASN A 44 7.88 8.21 1.09
C ASN A 44 8.03 6.68 1.01
N GLY A 45 6.93 5.97 1.18
CA GLY A 45 6.81 4.54 0.96
C GLY A 45 6.02 4.25 -0.29
N TYR A 46 6.54 3.32 -1.11
CA TYR A 46 5.88 2.80 -2.30
C TYR A 46 5.87 1.27 -2.21
N PHE A 47 4.69 0.67 -2.24
CA PHE A 47 4.49 -0.77 -2.14
C PHE A 47 3.81 -1.24 -3.42
N VAL A 48 4.60 -1.85 -4.30
CA VAL A 48 4.16 -2.24 -5.64
C VAL A 48 3.91 -3.74 -5.67
N LEU A 49 2.72 -4.12 -6.11
CA LEU A 49 2.32 -5.49 -6.36
C LEU A 49 1.99 -5.63 -7.84
N ALA A 50 2.52 -6.68 -8.48
CA ALA A 50 2.12 -7.02 -9.82
C ALA A 50 0.66 -7.52 -9.77
N THR A 51 -0.21 -6.87 -10.53
CA THR A 51 -1.65 -7.11 -10.58
C THR A 51 -2.12 -7.11 -12.03
N GLU A 52 -1.44 -7.90 -12.87
CA GLU A 52 -1.82 -8.09 -14.26
C GLU A 52 -3.25 -8.65 -14.33
N ALA A 53 -4.18 -7.81 -14.73
CA ALA A 53 -5.55 -8.22 -15.06
C ALA A 53 -5.61 -8.49 -16.56
N HIS A 54 -6.13 -9.66 -16.91
CA HIS A 54 -6.35 -10.03 -18.31
C HIS A 54 -7.76 -9.65 -18.81
N ASP A 55 -8.54 -8.96 -17.96
CA ASP A 55 -9.91 -8.52 -18.18
C ASP A 55 -10.14 -7.09 -17.66
N ASP A 56 -11.10 -6.37 -18.27
CA ASP A 56 -11.47 -4.99 -17.94
C ASP A 56 -12.54 -4.93 -16.81
N ASP A 57 -12.67 -5.98 -16.00
CA ASP A 57 -13.75 -6.11 -15.00
C ASP A 57 -13.57 -5.22 -13.75
N GLY A 58 -12.56 -4.35 -13.72
CA GLY A 58 -12.30 -3.44 -12.58
C GLY A 58 -11.78 -4.13 -11.31
N CYS A 59 -11.40 -5.40 -11.41
CA CYS A 59 -10.96 -6.23 -10.29
C CYS A 59 -9.75 -5.66 -9.53
N PRO A 60 -8.71 -5.11 -10.19
CA PRO A 60 -7.57 -4.52 -9.49
C PRO A 60 -7.92 -3.26 -8.70
N HIS A 61 -8.77 -2.39 -9.27
CA HIS A 61 -9.24 -1.17 -8.60
C HIS A 61 -10.17 -1.50 -7.42
N THR A 62 -10.96 -2.57 -7.52
CA THR A 62 -11.76 -3.07 -6.40
C THR A 62 -10.87 -3.58 -5.26
N LEU A 63 -9.83 -4.35 -5.59
CA LEU A 63 -8.89 -4.88 -4.61
C LEU A 63 -8.14 -3.77 -3.88
N GLU A 64 -7.79 -2.69 -4.57
CA GLU A 64 -7.19 -1.48 -4.00
C GLU A 64 -8.01 -0.93 -2.82
N HIS A 65 -9.33 -0.79 -3.01
CA HIS A 65 -10.23 -0.26 -2.00
C HIS A 65 -10.45 -1.23 -0.84
N LEU A 66 -10.57 -2.53 -1.16
CA LEU A 66 -10.81 -3.57 -0.16
C LEU A 66 -9.66 -3.71 0.84
N VAL A 67 -8.42 -3.47 0.40
CA VAL A 67 -7.24 -3.46 1.27
C VAL A 67 -7.36 -2.43 2.39
N PHE A 68 -8.06 -1.31 2.19
CA PHE A 68 -8.25 -0.27 3.21
C PHE A 68 -9.41 -0.55 4.18
N LEU A 69 -10.19 -1.62 3.97
CA LEU A 69 -11.30 -1.98 4.85
C LEU A 69 -10.86 -2.70 6.13
N GLY A 70 -9.65 -3.25 6.14
CA GLY A 70 -9.05 -3.90 7.30
C GLY A 70 -8.15 -5.07 6.91
N SER A 71 -7.47 -5.61 7.91
CA SER A 71 -6.53 -6.72 7.82
C SER A 71 -6.71 -7.71 8.97
N GLU A 72 -6.02 -8.85 8.91
CA GLU A 72 -6.04 -9.86 9.96
C GLU A 72 -5.68 -9.29 11.35
N LEU A 73 -4.64 -8.45 11.44
CA LEU A 73 -4.25 -7.86 12.73
C LEU A 73 -5.01 -6.57 13.05
N TYR A 74 -5.54 -5.88 12.04
CA TYR A 74 -6.27 -4.63 12.18
C TYR A 74 -7.62 -4.69 11.42
N PRO A 75 -8.62 -5.42 11.95
CA PRO A 75 -9.82 -5.81 11.19
C PRO A 75 -10.89 -4.71 11.08
N TYR A 76 -10.52 -3.45 11.29
CA TYR A 76 -11.46 -2.34 11.38
C TYR A 76 -11.19 -1.28 10.31
N LYS A 77 -12.22 -0.96 9.53
CA LYS A 77 -12.20 0.10 8.51
C LYS A 77 -11.74 1.44 9.10
N GLY A 78 -10.87 2.15 8.37
CA GLY A 78 -10.38 3.47 8.75
C GLY A 78 -9.29 3.50 9.82
N VAL A 79 -8.87 2.35 10.36
CA VAL A 79 -7.73 2.30 11.30
C VAL A 79 -6.45 2.77 10.64
N LEU A 80 -6.21 2.38 9.38
CA LEU A 80 -5.00 2.77 8.66
C LEU A 80 -4.93 4.30 8.47
N ASP A 81 -6.04 4.93 8.08
CA ASP A 81 -6.10 6.39 7.92
C ASP A 81 -5.96 7.14 9.24
N MET A 82 -6.54 6.61 10.31
CA MET A 82 -6.39 7.18 11.65
C MET A 82 -4.92 7.15 12.10
N LEU A 83 -4.20 6.07 11.81
CA LEU A 83 -2.79 5.92 12.16
C LEU A 83 -1.88 6.73 11.24
N ALA A 84 -2.18 6.80 9.94
CA ALA A 84 -1.51 7.68 9.00
C ALA A 84 -1.61 9.15 9.42
N SER A 85 -2.80 9.59 9.85
CA SER A 85 -3.02 10.94 10.39
C SER A 85 -2.15 11.21 11.62
N ARG A 86 -1.96 10.21 12.51
CA ARG A 86 -1.07 10.32 13.67
C ARG A 86 0.42 10.36 13.29
N ALA A 87 0.79 9.78 12.15
CA ALA A 87 2.13 9.88 11.58
C ALA A 87 2.35 11.18 10.77
N LEU A 88 1.44 12.17 10.91
CA LEU A 88 1.43 13.42 10.16
C LEU A 88 1.46 13.20 8.64
N SER A 89 0.86 12.08 8.20
CA SER A 89 0.65 11.80 6.80
C SER A 89 -0.47 12.66 6.23
N GLN A 90 -0.36 13.02 4.95
CA GLN A 90 -1.45 13.67 4.22
C GLN A 90 -2.54 12.68 3.73
N GLY A 91 -2.47 11.43 4.16
CA GLY A 91 -3.41 10.38 3.80
C GLY A 91 -2.72 9.16 3.21
N THR A 92 -3.44 8.05 3.16
CA THR A 92 -3.06 6.90 2.36
C THR A 92 -3.53 7.12 0.93
N ASN A 93 -2.75 6.67 -0.04
CA ASN A 93 -3.15 6.76 -1.45
C ASN A 93 -2.71 5.49 -2.15
N ALA A 94 -3.42 5.08 -3.18
CA ALA A 94 -3.02 4.01 -4.04
C ALA A 94 -3.39 4.36 -5.49
N TRP A 95 -2.72 3.71 -6.41
CA TRP A 95 -3.05 3.81 -7.82
C TRP A 95 -2.76 2.48 -8.49
N THR A 96 -3.62 2.17 -9.45
CA THR A 96 -3.55 0.95 -10.24
C THR A 96 -3.22 1.32 -11.67
N ASP A 97 -2.15 0.72 -12.20
CA ASP A 97 -1.79 0.71 -13.61
C ASP A 97 -2.17 -0.64 -14.24
N THR A 98 -1.93 -0.78 -15.54
CA THR A 98 -2.28 -1.95 -16.35
C THR A 98 -1.70 -3.26 -15.79
N ASP A 99 -0.51 -3.22 -15.20
CA ASP A 99 0.24 -4.41 -14.75
C ASP A 99 0.59 -4.40 -13.25
N ASN A 100 0.29 -3.31 -12.53
CA ASN A 100 0.62 -3.18 -11.11
C ASN A 100 -0.33 -2.29 -10.32
N THR A 101 -0.44 -2.58 -9.02
CA THR A 101 -1.06 -1.68 -8.04
C THR A 101 0.02 -1.19 -7.09
N CYS A 102 0.09 0.12 -6.90
CA CYS A 102 1.06 0.78 -6.04
C CYS A 102 0.35 1.49 -4.90
N TYR A 103 0.56 1.01 -3.69
CA TYR A 103 0.11 1.65 -2.47
C TYR A 103 1.20 2.61 -1.98
N THR A 104 0.80 3.82 -1.62
CA THR A 104 1.72 4.91 -1.28
C THR A 104 1.37 5.56 0.04
N ILE A 105 2.41 5.98 0.73
CA ILE A 105 2.27 6.73 1.96
C ILE A 105 3.43 7.70 2.15
N THR A 106 3.11 8.91 2.59
CA THR A 106 4.10 9.92 2.94
C THR A 106 3.92 10.30 4.39
N THR A 107 4.97 10.25 5.20
CA THR A 107 4.95 10.66 6.61
C THR A 107 5.99 11.73 6.89
N VAL A 108 5.80 12.49 7.98
CA VAL A 108 6.85 13.38 8.49
C VAL A 108 7.74 12.58 9.43
N GLY A 109 9.03 12.50 9.10
CA GLY A 109 10.04 11.79 9.87
C GLY A 109 9.96 10.27 9.78
N ASN A 110 11.06 9.63 10.20
CA ASN A 110 11.26 8.18 10.08
C ASN A 110 10.45 7.39 11.12
N GLU A 111 10.21 7.96 12.30
CA GLU A 111 9.52 7.26 13.38
C GLU A 111 8.06 6.96 13.02
N GLY A 112 7.34 7.95 12.48
CA GLY A 112 5.96 7.77 12.01
C GLY A 112 5.89 6.71 10.90
N PHE A 113 6.83 6.76 9.96
CA PHE A 113 6.92 5.76 8.89
C PHE A 113 7.14 4.34 9.43
N LEU A 114 8.13 4.16 10.30
CA LEU A 114 8.50 2.84 10.83
C LEU A 114 7.42 2.23 11.72
N ASN A 115 6.68 3.07 12.45
CA ASN A 115 5.53 2.61 13.24
C ASN A 115 4.37 2.17 12.36
N LEU A 116 4.18 2.81 11.21
CA LEU A 116 3.06 2.54 10.30
C LEU A 116 3.36 1.42 9.30
N LEU A 117 4.62 1.25 8.91
CA LEU A 117 5.11 0.24 7.97
C LEU A 117 4.55 -1.18 8.23
N PRO A 118 4.66 -1.77 9.44
CA PRO A 118 4.15 -3.12 9.67
C PRO A 118 2.62 -3.23 9.51
N ILE A 119 1.89 -2.17 9.85
CA ILE A 119 0.43 -2.10 9.76
C ILE A 119 0.00 -2.00 8.29
N TYR A 120 0.70 -1.15 7.54
CA TYR A 120 0.48 -0.94 6.11
C TYR A 120 0.77 -2.22 5.32
N VAL A 121 1.86 -2.92 5.66
CA VAL A 121 2.21 -4.22 5.05
C VAL A 121 1.19 -5.30 5.41
N ASP A 122 0.61 -5.30 6.61
CA ASP A 122 -0.45 -6.25 6.99
C ASP A 122 -1.73 -6.06 6.16
N HIS A 123 -2.12 -4.81 5.90
CA HIS A 123 -3.26 -4.50 5.01
C HIS A 123 -3.02 -5.01 3.58
N ILE A 124 -1.81 -4.83 3.07
CA ILE A 124 -1.48 -5.27 1.70
C ILE A 124 -1.42 -6.79 1.59
N LEU A 125 -0.82 -7.48 2.57
CA LEU A 125 -0.54 -8.92 2.48
C LEU A 125 -1.67 -9.81 3.03
N TYR A 126 -2.42 -9.32 4.01
CA TYR A 126 -3.47 -10.05 4.72
C TYR A 126 -4.76 -9.23 4.90
N PRO A 127 -5.35 -8.72 3.80
CA PRO A 127 -6.63 -8.00 3.88
C PRO A 127 -7.77 -8.93 4.27
N THR A 128 -8.77 -8.42 4.99
CA THR A 128 -9.90 -9.23 5.48
C THR A 128 -10.81 -9.76 4.37
N LEU A 129 -10.97 -8.98 3.29
CA LEU A 129 -11.77 -9.31 2.09
C LEU A 129 -13.15 -9.93 2.40
N THR A 130 -14.03 -9.19 3.07
CA THR A 130 -15.39 -9.70 3.38
C THR A 130 -16.36 -9.51 2.21
N ASP A 131 -17.30 -10.45 2.04
CA ASP A 131 -18.38 -10.34 1.05
C ASP A 131 -19.16 -9.02 1.19
N SER A 132 -19.41 -8.60 2.44
CA SER A 132 -20.06 -7.33 2.73
C SER A 132 -19.25 -6.12 2.25
N GLY A 133 -17.92 -6.16 2.37
CA GLY A 133 -17.01 -5.12 1.92
C GLY A 133 -17.02 -4.99 0.40
N TYR A 134 -16.97 -6.13 -0.30
CA TYR A 134 -17.10 -6.20 -1.76
C TYR A 134 -18.40 -5.57 -2.24
N VAL A 135 -19.55 -5.97 -1.67
CA VAL A 135 -20.85 -5.40 -2.06
C VAL A 135 -20.89 -3.89 -1.83
N THR A 136 -20.40 -3.39 -0.69
CA THR A 136 -20.45 -1.93 -0.42
C THR A 136 -19.58 -1.09 -1.36
N GLU A 137 -18.42 -1.57 -1.79
CA GLU A 137 -17.52 -0.83 -2.68
C GLU A 137 -17.97 -0.92 -4.15
N VAL A 138 -18.50 -2.08 -4.57
CA VAL A 138 -18.97 -2.31 -5.95
C VAL A 138 -20.34 -1.67 -6.20
N HIS A 139 -21.36 -2.05 -5.41
CA HIS A 139 -22.73 -1.58 -5.57
C HIS A 139 -23.60 -1.93 -4.35
N HIS A 140 -24.20 -0.92 -3.72
CA HIS A 140 -25.19 -1.05 -2.66
C HIS A 140 -26.28 0.03 -2.76
N ILE A 141 -27.49 -0.27 -2.30
CA ILE A 141 -28.54 0.75 -2.19
C ILE A 141 -28.41 1.45 -0.84
N ASN A 142 -28.28 2.78 -0.86
CA ASN A 142 -28.15 3.57 0.36
C ASN A 142 -29.49 3.65 1.13
N GLY A 143 -29.47 4.21 2.35
CA GLY A 143 -30.67 4.34 3.19
C GLY A 143 -31.80 5.22 2.60
N LYS A 144 -31.59 5.86 1.44
CA LYS A 144 -32.59 6.64 0.70
C LYS A 144 -33.15 5.91 -0.53
N GLY A 145 -32.71 4.67 -0.78
CA GLY A 145 -33.16 3.89 -1.93
C GLY A 145 -32.44 4.25 -3.24
N GLU A 146 -31.29 4.92 -3.16
CA GLU A 146 -30.48 5.31 -4.32
C GLU A 146 -29.33 4.32 -4.53
N ASP A 147 -28.96 4.06 -5.78
CA ASP A 147 -27.75 3.31 -6.12
C ASP A 147 -26.50 4.07 -5.61
N ALA A 148 -25.69 3.38 -4.81
CA ALA A 148 -24.43 3.86 -4.25
C ALA A 148 -23.35 2.78 -4.40
N GLY A 149 -22.09 3.18 -4.37
CA GLY A 149 -20.98 2.28 -4.65
C GLY A 149 -19.85 3.12 -5.23
N VAL A 150 -18.65 2.93 -4.71
CA VAL A 150 -17.51 3.77 -5.10
C VAL A 150 -17.09 3.46 -6.54
N LEU A 151 -17.27 2.22 -6.97
CA LEU A 151 -16.89 1.75 -8.31
C LEU A 151 -18.02 1.90 -9.36
N TYR A 152 -19.29 1.96 -8.94
CA TYR A 152 -20.42 2.13 -9.88
C TYR A 152 -20.34 3.46 -10.66
N TYR A 153 -19.72 4.49 -10.08
CA TYR A 153 -19.53 5.80 -10.73
C TYR A 153 -18.28 5.91 -11.61
N SER A 154 -17.42 4.90 -11.65
CA SER A 154 -16.20 4.91 -12.47
C SER A 154 -16.35 4.24 -13.84
N PHE A 155 -17.52 3.65 -14.13
CA PHE A 155 -17.81 2.95 -15.39
C PHE A 155 -18.87 3.64 -16.28
N TYR A 156 -19.24 4.90 -15.98
CA TYR A 156 -20.15 5.71 -16.80
C TYR A 156 -19.60 7.11 -17.07
#